data_AF-A0A9E7PPD7-F1
#
_entry.id   AF-A0A9E7PPD7-F1
#
_cell.length_a   1.000
_cell.length_b   1.000
_cell.length_c   1.000
_cell.angle_alpha   90.00
_cell.angle_beta   90.00
_cell.angle_gamma   90.00
#
_symmetry.space_group_name_H-M   'P 1'
#
loop_
_entity.id
_entity.type
_entity.pdbx_description
1 polymer ?
#
loop_
_entity_poly.entity_id
_entity_poly.type
_entity_poly.pdbx_seq_one_letter_code
_entity_poly.pdbx_strand_id
1 'polypeptide(L)' 'MKILTFCFSATGNTAKIADVIEKKLTLPGAEVHKTDITTHKARKKETDLKPYDAFVFGFPEYSWRAPKEAGE' A
#
# COMPACT_ATOMS: atom_id res chain seq x y z
N MET A 1 3.33 -16.37 -6.82
CA MET A 1 2.60 -15.12 -7.06
C MET A 1 3.23 -14.02 -6.23
N LYS A 2 3.56 -12.89 -6.84
CA LYS A 2 4.14 -11.71 -6.17
C LYS A 2 3.09 -10.61 -6.06
N ILE A 3 2.84 -10.14 -4.85
CA ILE A 3 1.86 -9.10 -4.56
C ILE A 3 2.56 -7.91 -3.93
N LEU A 4 2.24 -6.70 -4.39
CA LEU A 4 2.74 -5.46 -3.81
C LEU A 4 1.60 -4.68 -3.14
N THR A 5 1.77 -4.37 -1.86
CA THR A 5 0.86 -3.55 -1.07
C THR A 5 1.46 -2.16 -0.90
N PHE A 6 0.74 -1.13 -1.35
CA PHE A 6 1.01 0.27 -1.02
C PHE A 6 0.08 0.71 0.11
N CYS A 7 0.64 1.34 1.14
CA CYS A 7 -0.12 1.84 2.28
C CYS A 7 0.26 3.28 2.61
N PHE A 8 -0.74 4.17 2.66
CA PHE A 8 -0.63 5.45 3.36
C PHE A 8 -1.42 5.34 4.67
N SER A 9 -0.83 5.73 5.80
CA SER A 9 -1.46 5.57 7.10
C SER A 9 -1.06 6.66 8.11
N ALA A 10 -1.71 7.82 8.02
CA ALA A 10 -1.43 8.96 8.91
C ALA A 10 -1.57 8.63 10.42
N THR A 11 -2.50 7.74 10.80
CA THR A 11 -2.79 7.38 12.20
C THR A 11 -2.52 5.92 12.54
N GLY A 12 -1.92 5.16 11.62
CA GLY A 12 -1.62 3.73 11.82
C GLY A 12 -2.77 2.75 11.55
N ASN A 13 -4.02 3.20 11.35
CA ASN A 13 -5.15 2.30 11.11
C ASN A 13 -5.04 1.53 9.79
N THR A 14 -4.74 2.22 8.70
CA THR A 14 -4.57 1.59 7.38
C THR A 14 -3.39 0.62 7.37
N ALA A 15 -2.29 0.97 8.08
CA ALA A 15 -1.14 0.08 8.24
C ALA A 15 -1.51 -1.23 8.94
N LYS A 16 -2.30 -1.17 10.03
CA LYS A 16 -2.80 -2.38 10.72
C LYS A 16 -3.66 -3.25 9.80
N ILE A 17 -4.49 -2.64 8.95
CA ILE A 17 -5.28 -3.38 7.96
C ILE A 17 -4.37 -4.04 6.93
N ALA A 18 -3.37 -3.32 6.40
CA ALA A 18 -2.38 -3.85 5.47
C ALA A 18 -1.62 -5.04 6.07
N ASP A 19 -1.20 -4.97 7.34
CA ASP A 19 -0.53 -6.07 8.04
C ASP A 19 -1.40 -7.35 8.09
N VAL A 20 -2.71 -7.20 8.33
CA VAL A 20 -3.64 -8.35 8.34
C VAL A 20 -3.79 -8.92 6.93
N ILE A 21 -3.94 -8.07 5.91
CA ILE A 21 -4.04 -8.49 4.50
C ILE A 21 -2.78 -9.26 4.10
N GLU A 22 -1.60 -8.72 4.38
CA GLU A 22 -0.31 -9.36 4.09
C GLU A 22 -0.22 -10.73 4.76
N LYS A 23 -0.49 -10.80 6.07
CA LYS A 23 -0.48 -12.07 6.80
C LYS A 23 -1.40 -13.10 6.15
N LYS A 24 -2.57 -12.69 5.66
CA LYS A 24 -3.54 -13.60 5.02
C LYS A 24 -3.15 -14.00 3.61
N LEU A 25 -2.51 -13.11 2.85
CA LEU A 25 -2.03 -13.39 1.50
C LEU A 25 -0.73 -14.21 1.48
N THR A 26 0.10 -14.13 2.54
CA THR A 26 1.28 -14.98 2.67
C THR A 26 0.93 -16.45 2.96
N LEU A 27 -0.16 -16.72 3.71
CA LEU A 27 -0.61 -18.08 4.04
C LEU A 27 -0.81 -19.02 2.83
N PRO A 28 -1.40 -18.59 1.70
CA PRO A 28 -1.50 -19.40 0.48
C PRO A 28 -0.20 -19.51 -0.33
N GLY A 29 0.95 -19.06 0.20
CA GLY A 29 2.26 -19.15 -0.46
C GLY A 29 2.58 -18.00 -1.41
N ALA A 30 1.87 -16.87 -1.31
CA ALA A 30 2.24 -15.66 -2.06
C ALA A 30 3.43 -14.95 -1.41
N GLU A 31 4.30 -14.37 -2.23
CA GLU A 31 5.35 -13.43 -1.80
C GLU A 31 4.72 -12.03 -1.78
N VAL A 32 4.57 -11.46 -0.58
CA VAL A 32 3.92 -10.17 -0.40
C VAL A 32 4.94 -9.13 0.05
N HIS A 33 5.04 -8.02 -0.69
CA HIS A 33 5.89 -6.88 -0.37
C HIS A 33 5.04 -5.70 0.08
N LYS A 34 5.48 -5.00 1.14
CA LYS A 34 4.84 -3.77 1.62
C LYS A 34 5.68 -2.55 1.31
N THR A 35 5.04 -1.50 0.80
CA THR A 35 5.62 -0.15 0.67
C THR A 35 4.76 0.86 1.42
N ASP A 36 5.32 1.45 2.47
CA ASP A 36 4.72 2.57 3.19
C ASP A 36 5.00 3.89 2.45
N ILE A 37 3.94 4.56 2.00
CA ILE A 37 3.96 5.82 1.27
C ILE A 37 3.40 6.99 2.11
N THR A 38 3.40 6.86 3.44
CA THR A 38 2.90 7.89 4.37
C THR A 38 3.78 9.14 4.35
N THR A 39 5.09 9.00 4.17
CA THR A 39 6.00 10.15 4.09
C THR A 39 6.05 10.73 2.67
N HIS A 40 6.24 12.04 2.57
CA HIS A 40 6.40 12.71 1.28
C HIS A 40 7.61 12.18 0.49
N LYS A 41 8.73 11.89 1.17
CA LYS A 41 9.91 11.30 0.54
C LYS A 41 9.62 9.92 -0.04
N ALA A 42 8.88 9.08 0.69
CA ALA A 42 8.53 7.74 0.22
C ALA A 42 7.60 7.78 -1.01
N ARG A 43 6.66 8.74 -1.06
CA ARG A 43 5.77 8.93 -2.23
C ARG A 43 6.49 9.27 -3.52
N LYS A 44 7.63 9.98 -3.45
CA LYS A 44 8.42 10.37 -4.62
C LYS A 44 9.31 9.25 -5.17
N LYS A 45 9.37 8.09 -4.49
CA LYS A 45 10.17 6.96 -4.95
C LYS A 45 9.39 6.17 -6.00
N GLU A 46 9.92 6.10 -7.22
CA GLU A 46 9.40 5.19 -8.23
C GLU A 46 9.55 3.73 -7.77
N THR A 47 8.52 2.94 -8.02
CA THR A 47 8.49 1.51 -7.69
C THR A 47 8.24 0.73 -8.97
N ASP A 48 9.14 -0.18 -9.32
CA ASP A 48 8.95 -1.06 -10.47
C ASP A 48 7.83 -2.05 -10.17
N LEU A 49 6.74 -1.95 -10.95
CA LEU A 49 5.56 -2.78 -10.81
C LEU A 49 5.65 -4.07 -11.66
N LYS A 50 6.55 -4.14 -12.65
CA LYS A 50 6.65 -5.28 -13.57
C LYS A 50 6.83 -6.64 -12.90
N PRO A 51 7.55 -6.78 -11.77
CA PRO A 51 7.75 -8.07 -11.13
C PRO A 51 6.52 -8.63 -10.40
N TYR A 52 5.45 -7.85 -10.25
CA TYR A 52 4.30 -8.21 -9.43
C TYR A 52 3.09 -8.62 -10.27
N ASP A 53 2.39 -9.65 -9.82
CA ASP A 53 1.19 -10.17 -10.46
C ASP A 53 -0.07 -9.39 -10.04
N ALA A 54 -0.04 -8.78 -8.84
CA ALA A 54 -1.16 -8.04 -8.28
C ALA A 54 -0.72 -6.91 -7.35
N PHE A 55 -1.61 -5.93 -7.18
CA PHE A 55 -1.39 -4.76 -6.33
C PHE A 55 -2.56 -4.54 -5.37
N VAL A 56 -2.24 -4.13 -4.15
CA VAL A 56 -3.21 -3.67 -3.15
C VAL A 56 -2.86 -2.24 -2.80
N PHE A 57 -3.85 -1.35 -2.85
CA PHE A 57 -3.69 0.05 -2.49
C PHE A 57 -4.57 0.38 -1.27
N GLY A 58 -3.95 0.82 -0.18
CA GLY A 58 -4.62 1.17 1.06
C GLY A 58 -4.41 2.65 1.42
N PHE A 59 -5.51 3.38 1.57
CA PHE A 59 -5.52 4.78 2.01
C PHE A 59 -6.68 5.02 2.96
N PRO A 60 -6.53 5.89 3.98
CA PRO A 60 -7.66 6.40 4.73
C PRO A 60 -8.45 7.35 3.84
N GLU A 61 -9.77 7.34 3.98
CA GLU A 61 -10.61 8.40 3.43
C GLU A 61 -10.69 9.56 4.43
N TYR A 62 -10.52 10.78 3.93
CA TYR A 62 -10.74 12.00 4.70
C TYR A 62 -11.75 12.88 3.98
N SER A 63 -12.79 13.31 4.70
CA SER A 63 -13.82 14.20 4.18
C SER A 63 -14.65 13.66 3.00
N TRP A 64 -14.82 12.33 2.89
CA TRP A 64 -15.66 11.69 1.86
C TRP A 64 -15.27 12.05 0.42
N ARG A 65 -13.97 12.29 0.21
CA ARG A 65 -13.42 12.65 -1.10
C ARG A 65 -12.46 11.57 -1.53
N ALA A 66 -12.52 11.23 -2.82
CA ALA A 66 -11.46 10.47 -3.45
C ALA A 66 -10.11 11.17 -3.18
N PRO A 67 -9.04 10.42 -2.86
CA PRO A 67 -7.71 11.00 -2.73
C PRO A 67 -7.39 11.85 -3.95
N LYS A 68 -6.96 13.09 -3.74
CA LYS A 68 -6.44 13.91 -4.84
C LYS A 68 -5.11 13.30 -5.31
N GLU A 69 -4.83 13.40 -6.60
CA GLU A 69 -3.47 13.18 -7.09
C GLU A 69 -2.51 14.04 -6.27
N ALA A 70 -1.31 13.50 -5.99
CA ALA A 70 -0.27 14.26 -5.30
C ALA A 70 0.20 15.38 -6.23
N GLY A 71 -0.49 16.53 -6.18
CA GLY A 71 -0.10 17.73 -6.89
C GLY A 71 1.29 18.19 -6.47
N GLU A 72 2.02 18.77 -7.42
CA GLU A 72 3.33 19.41 -7.21
C GLU A 72 3.30 20.48 -6.12
#